data_AF-A0A5U5S0T8-F1
#
_entry.id   AF-A0A5U5S0T8-F1
#
_cell.length_a   1.000
_cell.length_b   1.000
_cell.length_c   1.000
_cell.angle_alpha   90.00
_cell.angle_beta   90.00
_cell.angle_gamma   90.00
#
_symmetry.space_group_name_H-M   'P 1'
#
loop_
_entity.id
_entity.type
_entity.pdbx_description
1 polymer ?
#
loop_
_entity_poly.entity_id
_entity_poly.type
_entity_poly.pdbx_seq_one_letter_code
_entity_poly.pdbx_strand_id
1 'polypeptide(L)'
;LAFILFTSGPFTRTLPAFPVEGRDLNPLLQDPGLIFHPPLLYMGYVGFSVAFAFAIAALLSGRLDSAFTRFARPWTLAAWVFLTLGIVLGSAWAYYELGWGGWWFWDPVENASFMPWLAGTALLHSLAVTEQRAGFKAWTLLLSICAFSLCLLGTFLVRSGVLVSVHAFASDPARGMFILAFMVLVTG
;
A
#
# COMPACT_ATOMS: atom_id res chain seq x y z
N LEU A 1 -11.60 8.13 -8.22
CA LEU A 1 -12.81 8.01 -9.07
C LEU A 1 -12.47 7.63 -10.52
N ALA A 2 -11.57 8.33 -11.20
CA ALA A 2 -11.17 8.04 -12.59
C ALA A 2 -10.74 6.57 -12.82
N PHE A 3 -9.94 5.99 -11.92
CA PHE A 3 -9.57 4.56 -11.98
C PHE A 3 -10.80 3.62 -12.04
N ILE A 4 -11.84 3.89 -11.26
CA ILE A 4 -13.06 3.08 -11.24
C ILE A 4 -13.84 3.27 -12.53
N LEU A 5 -14.00 4.52 -12.99
CA LEU A 5 -14.80 4.83 -14.17
C LEU A 5 -14.18 4.31 -15.47
N PHE A 6 -12.85 4.37 -15.61
CA PHE A 6 -12.17 4.08 -16.87
C PHE A 6 -11.54 2.70 -16.93
N THR A 7 -11.04 2.14 -15.83
CA THR A 7 -10.24 0.90 -15.85
C THR A 7 -10.81 -0.23 -14.98
N SER A 8 -11.78 0.04 -14.11
CA SER A 8 -12.24 -0.95 -13.11
C SER A 8 -13.72 -0.80 -12.77
N GLY A 9 -14.56 -0.56 -13.77
CA GLY A 9 -16.00 -0.33 -13.57
C GLY A 9 -16.71 -1.57 -13.05
N PRO A 10 -17.24 -1.58 -11.81
CA PRO A 10 -17.91 -2.76 -11.23
C PRO A 10 -19.27 -3.06 -11.87
N PHE A 11 -19.82 -2.09 -12.60
CA PHE A 11 -21.12 -2.21 -13.27
C PHE A 11 -21.00 -2.48 -14.78
N THR A 12 -19.79 -2.80 -15.26
CA THR A 12 -19.58 -3.18 -16.66
C THR A 12 -20.40 -4.44 -16.94
N ARG A 13 -21.43 -4.31 -17.78
CA ARG A 13 -22.31 -5.43 -18.11
C ARG A 13 -21.59 -6.36 -19.08
N THR A 14 -21.51 -7.62 -18.70
CA THR A 14 -20.90 -8.67 -19.54
C THR A 14 -21.93 -9.39 -20.40
N LEU A 15 -23.24 -9.27 -20.13
CA LEU A 15 -24.28 -9.94 -20.92
C LEU A 15 -24.37 -9.38 -22.35
N PRO A 16 -24.50 -10.25 -23.38
CA PRO A 16 -24.70 -11.70 -23.30
C PRO A 16 -23.42 -12.54 -23.18
N ALA A 17 -22.23 -11.92 -23.22
CA ALA A 17 -20.93 -12.58 -23.04
C ALA A 17 -20.66 -12.95 -21.56
N PHE A 18 -21.41 -13.94 -21.05
CA PHE A 18 -21.12 -14.52 -19.74
C PHE A 18 -19.85 -15.38 -19.80
N PRO A 19 -18.99 -15.34 -18.77
CA PRO A 19 -17.84 -16.25 -18.69
C PRO A 19 -18.31 -17.71 -18.65
N VAL A 20 -17.74 -18.57 -19.49
CA VAL A 20 -18.09 -20.01 -19.55
C VAL A 20 -17.63 -20.73 -18.29
N GLU A 21 -16.49 -20.33 -17.73
CA GLU A 21 -16.03 -20.71 -16.39
C GLU A 21 -16.23 -19.52 -15.45
N GLY A 22 -16.75 -19.76 -14.24
CA GLY A 22 -16.91 -18.71 -13.24
C GLY A 22 -15.56 -18.05 -12.93
N ARG A 23 -15.50 -16.71 -12.89
CA ARG A 23 -14.30 -15.97 -12.47
C ARG A 23 -14.18 -15.92 -10.94
N ASP A 24 -14.51 -17.01 -10.28
CA ASP A 24 -14.38 -17.07 -8.83
C ASP A 24 -12.91 -17.15 -8.44
N LEU A 25 -12.62 -16.87 -7.18
CA LEU A 25 -11.29 -17.05 -6.63
C LEU A 25 -10.90 -18.53 -6.71
N ASN A 26 -9.60 -18.77 -6.93
CA ASN A 26 -9.04 -20.11 -6.75
C ASN A 26 -9.52 -20.67 -5.38
N PRO A 27 -9.99 -21.92 -5.30
CA PRO A 27 -10.49 -22.49 -4.05
C PRO A 27 -9.56 -22.31 -2.83
N LEU A 28 -8.23 -22.34 -3.03
CA LEU A 28 -7.23 -22.08 -1.99
C LEU A 28 -7.26 -20.66 -1.41
N LEU A 29 -7.94 -19.74 -2.09
CA LEU A 29 -8.04 -18.34 -1.68
C LEU A 29 -9.36 -18.04 -0.98
N GLN A 30 -10.29 -19.00 -0.93
CA GLN A 30 -11.58 -18.84 -0.28
C GLN A 30 -11.47 -19.07 1.23
N ASP A 31 -10.64 -18.26 1.89
CA ASP A 31 -10.29 -18.38 3.29
C ASP A 31 -10.53 -17.05 4.05
N PRO A 32 -10.92 -17.07 5.34
CA PRO A 32 -11.06 -15.84 6.13
C PRO A 32 -9.81 -14.96 6.15
N GLY A 33 -8.61 -15.54 6.03
CA GLY A 33 -7.36 -14.83 5.85
C GLY A 33 -7.42 -13.84 4.71
N LEU A 34 -7.94 -14.23 3.53
CA LEU A 34 -8.15 -13.34 2.38
C LEU A 34 -9.15 -12.22 2.67
N ILE A 35 -10.13 -12.43 3.55
CA ILE A 35 -11.12 -11.40 3.88
C ILE A 35 -10.48 -10.30 4.73
N PHE A 36 -9.57 -10.65 5.64
CA PHE A 36 -9.04 -9.70 6.63
C PHE A 36 -7.70 -9.09 6.24
N HIS A 37 -6.76 -9.85 5.67
CA HIS A 37 -5.40 -9.34 5.44
C HIS A 37 -5.33 -8.22 4.37
N PRO A 38 -6.05 -8.27 3.21
CA PRO A 38 -5.94 -7.22 2.21
C PRO A 38 -6.54 -5.88 2.67
N PRO A 39 -7.70 -5.83 3.36
CA PRO A 39 -8.17 -4.57 3.94
C PRO A 39 -7.18 -3.95 4.92
N LEU A 40 -6.49 -4.75 5.74
CA LEU A 40 -5.47 -4.25 6.67
C LEU A 40 -4.27 -3.64 5.92
N LEU A 41 -3.73 -4.36 4.93
CA LEU A 41 -2.65 -3.84 4.07
C LEU A 41 -3.08 -2.55 3.37
N TYR A 42 -4.30 -2.52 2.82
CA TYR A 42 -4.84 -1.35 2.14
C TYR A 42 -5.04 -0.16 3.09
N MET A 43 -5.55 -0.38 4.30
CA MET A 43 -5.65 0.65 5.33
C MET A 43 -4.27 1.21 5.70
N GLY A 44 -3.24 0.37 5.75
CA GLY A 44 -1.85 0.82 5.90
C GLY A 44 -1.39 1.73 4.76
N TYR A 45 -1.54 1.28 3.52
CA TYR A 45 -1.12 2.04 2.33
C TYR A 45 -1.85 3.38 2.21
N VAL A 46 -3.18 3.39 2.35
CA VAL A 46 -3.98 4.60 2.31
C VAL A 46 -3.65 5.51 3.50
N GLY A 47 -3.37 4.94 4.68
CA GLY A 47 -2.98 5.72 5.86
C GLY A 47 -1.74 6.58 5.63
N PHE A 48 -0.73 6.07 4.91
CA PHE A 48 0.47 6.85 4.57
C PHE A 48 0.19 8.05 3.63
N SER A 49 -0.94 8.07 2.92
CA SER A 49 -1.33 9.24 2.11
C SER A 49 -1.53 10.50 2.96
N VAL A 50 -1.91 10.36 4.23
CA VAL A 50 -2.09 11.49 5.15
C VAL A 50 -0.73 12.13 5.47
N ALA A 51 0.28 11.31 5.79
CA ALA A 51 1.65 11.78 6.03
C ALA A 51 2.25 12.45 4.79
N PHE A 52 1.98 11.89 3.60
CA PHE A 52 2.33 12.49 2.31
C PHE A 52 1.66 13.85 2.10
N ALA A 53 0.34 13.93 2.27
CA ALA A 53 -0.42 15.17 2.07
C ALA A 53 0.10 16.30 2.98
N PHE A 54 0.39 15.98 4.24
CA PHE A 54 1.00 16.93 5.17
C PHE A 54 2.41 17.36 4.73
N ALA A 55 3.22 16.44 4.19
CA ALA A 55 4.56 16.77 3.69
C ALA A 55 4.51 17.71 2.48
N ILE A 56 3.61 17.45 1.53
CA ILE A 56 3.38 18.34 0.38
C ILE A 56 2.87 19.71 0.85
N ALA A 57 1.92 19.76 1.79
CA ALA A 57 1.43 21.02 2.35
C ALA A 57 2.54 21.83 3.04
N ALA A 58 3.44 21.17 3.76
CA ALA A 58 4.59 21.81 4.40
C ALA A 58 5.58 22.38 3.36
N LEU A 59 5.83 21.64 2.27
CA LEU A 59 6.67 22.10 1.16
C LEU A 59 6.07 23.31 0.44
N LEU A 60 4.76 23.28 0.15
CA LEU A 60 4.07 24.37 -0.54
C LEU A 60 3.94 25.63 0.32
N SER A 61 3.71 25.47 1.63
CA SER A 61 3.62 26.60 2.56
C SER A 61 4.97 27.15 3.00
N GLY A 62 6.06 26.39 2.80
CA GLY A 62 7.39 26.69 3.31
C GLY A 62 7.48 26.66 4.84
N ARG A 63 6.47 26.12 5.53
CA ARG A 63 6.38 26.09 7.00
C ARG A 63 6.35 24.67 7.50
N LEU A 64 7.30 24.37 8.37
CA LEU A 64 7.48 23.05 8.97
C LEU A 64 7.43 23.21 10.49
N ASP A 65 6.19 23.43 10.93
CA ASP A 65 5.84 23.77 12.30
C ASP A 65 5.67 22.50 13.15
N SER A 66 5.82 22.61 14.47
CA SER A 66 5.59 21.49 15.39
C SER A 66 4.17 20.94 15.34
N ALA A 67 3.20 21.74 14.88
CA ALA A 67 1.84 21.30 14.59
C ALA A 67 1.83 20.19 13.54
N PHE A 68 2.61 20.31 12.45
CA PHE A 68 2.70 19.28 11.40
C PHE A 68 3.12 17.93 11.98
N THR A 69 4.20 17.89 12.76
CA THR A 69 4.71 16.62 13.33
C THR A 69 3.72 16.00 14.29
N ARG A 70 3.10 16.84 15.15
CA ARG A 70 2.10 16.40 16.12
C ARG A 70 0.86 15.82 15.46
N PHE A 71 0.41 16.38 14.33
CA PHE A 71 -0.72 15.85 13.57
C PHE A 71 -0.33 14.62 12.74
N ALA A 72 0.81 14.63 12.05
CA ALA A 72 1.23 13.51 11.19
C ALA A 72 1.56 12.22 11.97
N ARG A 73 2.09 12.33 13.19
CA ARG A 73 2.52 11.18 14.00
C ARG A 73 1.43 10.14 14.30
N PRO A 74 0.25 10.49 14.85
CA PRO A 74 -0.80 9.49 15.11
C PRO A 74 -1.31 8.82 13.82
N TRP A 75 -1.44 9.56 12.72
CA TRP A 75 -1.84 9.00 11.42
C TRP A 75 -0.80 8.03 10.85
N THR A 76 0.48 8.40 10.94
CA THR A 76 1.59 7.53 10.53
C THR A 76 1.63 6.27 11.37
N LEU A 77 1.40 6.38 12.69
CA LEU A 77 1.37 5.24 13.60
C LEU A 77 0.20 4.31 13.27
N ALA A 78 -1.00 4.86 13.06
CA ALA A 78 -2.16 4.07 12.66
C ALA A 78 -1.92 3.32 11.34
N ALA A 79 -1.38 4.01 10.32
CA ALA A 79 -1.00 3.40 9.04
C ALA A 79 0.00 2.26 9.23
N TRP A 80 1.05 2.49 10.02
CA TRP A 80 2.08 1.50 10.33
C TRP A 80 1.51 0.30 11.09
N VAL A 81 0.60 0.50 12.05
CA VAL A 81 -0.06 -0.59 12.79
C VAL A 81 -0.91 -1.44 11.85
N PHE A 82 -1.76 -0.83 11.01
CA PHE A 82 -2.56 -1.57 10.04
C PHE A 82 -1.71 -2.35 9.05
N LEU A 83 -0.62 -1.74 8.55
CA LEU A 83 0.32 -2.42 7.66
C LEU A 83 1.00 -3.60 8.37
N THR A 84 1.42 -3.42 9.62
CA THR A 84 2.01 -4.50 10.44
C THR A 84 1.03 -5.65 10.64
N LEU A 85 -0.21 -5.36 11.00
CA LEU A 85 -1.25 -6.37 11.18
C LEU A 85 -1.55 -7.10 9.86
N GLY A 86 -1.61 -6.37 8.74
CA GLY A 86 -1.81 -6.97 7.42
C GLY A 86 -0.67 -7.91 7.01
N ILE A 87 0.58 -7.51 7.25
CA ILE A 87 1.77 -8.34 6.99
C ILE A 87 1.75 -9.60 7.87
N VAL A 88 1.58 -9.44 9.19
CA VAL A 88 1.58 -10.58 10.14
C VAL A 88 0.45 -11.56 9.83
N LEU A 89 -0.76 -11.06 9.56
CA LEU A 89 -1.89 -11.91 9.22
C LEU A 89 -1.70 -12.60 7.87
N GLY A 90 -1.14 -11.90 6.88
CA GLY A 90 -0.78 -12.49 5.58
C GLY A 90 0.26 -13.60 5.73
N SER A 91 1.30 -13.38 6.53
CA SER A 91 2.32 -14.40 6.85
C SER A 91 1.73 -15.62 7.54
N ALA A 92 0.81 -15.41 8.50
CA ALA A 92 0.12 -16.50 9.18
C ALA A 92 -0.75 -17.30 8.20
N TRP A 93 -1.48 -16.61 7.32
CA TRP A 93 -2.30 -17.23 6.29
C TRP A 93 -1.49 -18.06 5.31
N ALA A 94 -0.43 -17.49 4.75
CA ALA A 94 0.48 -18.18 3.84
C ALA A 94 1.04 -19.47 4.46
N TYR A 95 1.38 -19.44 5.75
CA TYR A 95 1.92 -20.60 6.46
C TYR A 95 0.95 -21.79 6.48
N TYR A 96 -0.34 -21.59 6.76
CA TYR A 96 -1.29 -22.70 6.83
C TYR A 96 -1.88 -23.08 5.48
N GLU A 97 -2.13 -22.13 4.58
CA GLU A 97 -2.75 -22.39 3.27
C GLU A 97 -1.77 -23.09 2.31
N LEU A 98 -0.48 -22.75 2.36
CA LEU A 98 0.57 -23.34 1.50
C LEU A 98 1.27 -24.54 2.15
N GLY A 99 0.60 -25.23 3.08
CA GLY A 99 1.04 -26.54 3.58
C GLY A 99 2.26 -26.52 4.49
N TRP A 100 2.34 -25.58 5.44
CA TRP A 100 3.44 -25.46 6.41
C TRP A 100 4.80 -25.13 5.76
N GLY A 101 4.77 -24.55 4.55
CA GLY A 101 5.94 -24.29 3.71
C GLY A 101 6.76 -23.03 4.06
N GLY A 102 6.29 -22.19 4.98
CA GLY A 102 7.00 -20.99 5.47
C GLY A 102 6.07 -19.80 5.74
N TRP A 103 6.52 -18.86 6.59
CA TRP A 103 5.76 -17.64 6.95
C TRP A 103 6.03 -16.46 6.00
N TRP A 104 7.02 -16.59 5.12
CA TRP A 104 7.49 -15.59 4.18
C TRP A 104 8.29 -16.27 3.08
N PHE A 105 8.04 -15.93 1.82
CA PHE A 105 8.73 -16.54 0.67
C PHE A 105 9.55 -15.55 -0.18
N TRP A 106 9.78 -14.33 0.29
CA TRP A 106 10.43 -13.27 -0.52
C TRP A 106 9.74 -13.08 -1.88
N ASP A 107 8.44 -13.40 -1.94
CA ASP A 107 7.61 -13.20 -3.12
C ASP A 107 7.49 -11.69 -3.40
N PRO A 108 7.41 -11.26 -4.67
CA PRO A 108 7.35 -9.84 -4.98
C PRO A 108 6.21 -9.06 -4.33
N VAL A 109 5.05 -9.69 -4.10
CA VAL A 109 3.91 -9.04 -3.45
C VAL A 109 4.16 -8.86 -1.95
N GLU A 110 4.76 -9.86 -1.31
CA GLU A 110 5.19 -9.76 0.09
C GLU A 110 6.23 -8.63 0.25
N ASN A 111 7.26 -8.61 -0.59
CA ASN A 111 8.29 -7.58 -0.58
C ASN A 111 7.73 -6.16 -0.84
N ALA A 112 6.75 -6.05 -1.74
CA ALA A 112 6.08 -4.79 -2.04
C ALA A 112 5.44 -4.17 -0.80
N SER A 113 4.88 -4.98 0.11
CA SER A 113 4.34 -4.51 1.40
C SER A 113 5.40 -4.20 2.44
N PHE A 114 6.55 -4.87 2.38
CA PHE A 114 7.64 -4.70 3.33
C PHE A 114 8.39 -3.37 3.12
N MET A 115 8.57 -2.92 1.87
CA MET A 115 9.26 -1.66 1.55
C MET A 115 8.64 -0.42 2.25
N PRO A 116 7.33 -0.12 2.12
CA PRO A 116 6.72 1.00 2.83
C PRO A 116 6.68 0.78 4.35
N TRP A 117 6.68 -0.46 4.84
CA TRP A 117 6.79 -0.75 6.27
C TRP A 117 8.15 -0.30 6.83
N LEU A 118 9.25 -0.57 6.13
CA LEU A 118 10.58 -0.08 6.49
C LEU A 118 10.66 1.45 6.47
N ALA A 119 10.18 2.07 5.39
CA ALA A 119 10.14 3.52 5.27
C ALA A 119 9.26 4.17 6.36
N GLY A 120 8.10 3.57 6.66
CA GLY A 120 7.19 4.00 7.71
C GLY A 120 7.81 3.86 9.10
N THR A 121 8.57 2.80 9.34
CA THR A 121 9.33 2.62 10.60
C THR A 121 10.35 3.74 10.76
N ALA A 122 11.15 4.03 9.73
CA ALA A 122 12.09 5.14 9.74
C ALA A 122 11.38 6.49 9.93
N LEU A 123 10.23 6.68 9.28
CA LEU A 123 9.41 7.89 9.39
C LEU A 123 8.92 8.12 10.82
N LEU A 124 8.44 7.08 11.52
CA LEU A 124 8.01 7.19 12.91
C LEU A 124 9.13 7.68 13.84
N HIS A 125 10.35 7.17 13.63
CA HIS A 125 11.53 7.63 14.38
C HIS A 125 11.89 9.08 14.02
N SER A 126 11.86 9.42 12.73
CA SER A 126 12.12 10.78 12.25
C SER A 126 11.11 11.79 12.80
N LEU A 127 9.82 11.45 12.82
CA LEU A 127 8.75 12.27 13.39
C LEU A 127 8.95 12.50 14.88
N ALA A 128 9.33 11.46 15.64
CA ALA A 128 9.58 11.60 17.08
C ALA A 128 10.74 12.56 17.38
N VAL A 129 11.84 12.47 16.62
CA VAL A 129 12.98 13.39 16.77
C VAL A 129 12.62 14.81 16.33
N THR A 130 11.86 14.94 15.24
CA THR A 130 11.44 16.25 14.73
C THR A 130 10.51 16.96 15.70
N GLU A 131 9.59 16.23 16.33
CA GLU A 131 8.68 16.78 17.34
C GLU A 131 9.42 17.22 18.61
N GLN A 132 10.37 16.42 19.11
CA GLN A 132 11.04 16.67 20.39
C GLN A 132 12.22 17.64 20.30
N ARG A 133 12.96 17.62 19.17
CA ARG A 133 14.26 18.31 19.04
C ARG A 133 14.34 19.25 17.84
N ALA A 134 13.26 19.39 17.07
CA ALA A 134 13.23 20.16 15.82
C ALA A 134 14.30 19.75 14.78
N GLY A 135 14.96 18.60 14.95
CA GLY A 135 15.93 18.02 14.02
C GLY A 135 15.25 17.14 12.96
N PHE A 136 15.99 16.64 11.97
CA PHE A 136 15.50 15.71 10.94
C PHE A 136 14.27 16.14 10.12
N LYS A 137 13.90 17.43 10.10
CA LYS A 137 12.78 17.96 9.31
C LYS A 137 12.81 17.52 7.84
N ALA A 138 13.97 17.68 7.19
CA ALA A 138 14.16 17.26 5.79
C ALA A 138 13.98 15.74 5.60
N TRP A 139 14.48 14.94 6.53
CA TRP A 139 14.30 13.49 6.52
C TRP A 139 12.85 13.09 6.74
N THR A 140 12.12 13.77 7.62
CA THR A 140 10.69 13.51 7.84
C THR A 140 9.90 13.77 6.56
N LEU A 141 10.17 14.88 5.85
CA LEU A 141 9.52 15.13 4.57
C LEU A 141 9.86 14.07 3.53
N LEU A 142 11.15 13.76 3.38
CA LEU A 142 11.63 12.76 2.44
C LEU A 142 10.98 11.40 2.71
N LEU A 143 10.98 10.95 3.98
CA LEU A 143 10.41 9.67 4.38
C LEU A 143 8.88 9.64 4.23
N SER A 144 8.17 10.74 4.48
CA SER A 144 6.74 10.84 4.19
C SER A 144 6.44 10.66 2.70
N ILE A 145 7.25 11.27 1.83
CA ILE A 145 7.12 11.13 0.38
C ILE A 145 7.48 9.72 -0.06
N CYS A 146 8.62 9.20 0.39
CA CYS A 146 9.09 7.86 0.05
C CYS A 146 8.11 6.77 0.51
N ALA A 147 7.60 6.83 1.74
CA ALA A 147 6.68 5.81 2.26
C ALA A 147 5.42 5.69 1.39
N PHE A 148 4.80 6.82 1.03
CA PHE A 148 3.63 6.81 0.15
C PHE A 148 3.98 6.43 -1.30
N SER A 149 5.13 6.88 -1.81
CA SER A 149 5.61 6.50 -3.14
C SER A 149 5.83 4.97 -3.24
N LEU A 150 6.36 4.35 -2.19
CA LEU A 150 6.53 2.91 -2.11
C LEU A 150 5.19 2.16 -2.00
N CYS A 151 4.17 2.73 -1.36
CA CYS A 151 2.81 2.18 -1.38
C CYS A 151 2.22 2.17 -2.81
N LEU A 152 2.42 3.26 -3.57
CA LEU A 152 1.99 3.35 -4.97
C LEU A 152 2.77 2.38 -5.86
N LEU A 153 4.09 2.30 -5.68
CA LEU A 153 4.94 1.33 -6.38
C LEU A 153 4.49 -0.10 -6.08
N GLY A 154 4.28 -0.45 -4.81
CA GLY A 154 3.79 -1.76 -4.43
C GLY A 154 2.45 -2.09 -5.09
N THR A 155 1.52 -1.14 -5.09
CA THR A 155 0.21 -1.29 -5.76
C THR A 155 0.38 -1.52 -7.27
N PHE A 156 1.29 -0.79 -7.92
CA PHE A 156 1.64 -0.99 -9.32
C PHE A 156 2.22 -2.40 -9.57
N LEU A 157 3.19 -2.84 -8.76
CA LEU A 157 3.83 -4.15 -8.92
C LEU A 157 2.81 -5.29 -8.80
N VAL A 158 1.89 -5.23 -7.84
CA VAL A 158 0.86 -6.27 -7.64
C VAL A 158 -0.19 -6.28 -8.75
N ARG A 159 -0.54 -5.12 -9.34
CA ARG A 159 -1.68 -5.00 -10.28
C ARG A 159 -1.30 -4.95 -11.75
N SER A 160 -0.05 -4.64 -12.08
CA SER A 160 0.41 -4.48 -13.46
C SER A 160 0.61 -5.80 -14.22
N GLY A 161 0.81 -6.91 -13.51
CA GLY A 161 1.18 -8.19 -14.12
C GLY A 161 2.63 -8.24 -14.63
N VAL A 162 3.46 -7.24 -14.30
CA VAL A 162 4.89 -7.20 -14.68
C VAL A 162 5.71 -8.23 -13.91
N LEU A 163 5.29 -8.59 -12.69
CA LEU A 163 5.94 -9.59 -11.85
C LEU A 163 5.10 -10.86 -11.74
N VAL A 164 5.77 -12.01 -11.74
CA VAL A 164 5.16 -13.31 -11.42
C VAL A 164 5.11 -13.43 -9.90
N SER A 165 3.92 -13.70 -9.36
CA SER A 165 3.70 -13.90 -7.92
C SER A 165 2.52 -14.83 -7.70
N VAL A 166 2.60 -15.63 -6.65
CA VAL A 166 1.48 -16.50 -6.22
C VAL A 166 0.33 -15.70 -5.61
N HIS A 167 0.58 -14.44 -5.23
CA HIS A 167 -0.40 -13.52 -4.64
C HIS A 167 -1.00 -12.54 -5.65
N ALA A 168 -0.56 -12.60 -6.92
CA ALA A 168 -1.06 -11.70 -7.95
C ALA A 168 -2.39 -12.21 -8.53
N PHE A 169 -3.48 -11.51 -8.20
CA PHE A 169 -4.82 -11.76 -8.76
C PHE A 169 -5.37 -10.50 -9.43
N ALA A 170 -6.22 -10.71 -10.45
CA ALA A 170 -6.86 -9.64 -11.21
C ALA A 170 -5.86 -8.62 -11.82
N SER A 171 -4.72 -9.13 -12.31
CA SER A 171 -3.73 -8.36 -13.06
C SER A 171 -4.31 -7.88 -14.39
N ASP A 172 -4.08 -6.60 -14.69
CA ASP A 172 -4.56 -5.95 -15.90
C ASP A 172 -3.56 -4.83 -16.27
N PRO A 173 -2.87 -4.93 -17.41
CA PRO A 173 -1.91 -3.92 -17.84
C PRO A 173 -2.50 -2.51 -17.89
N ALA A 174 -3.78 -2.34 -18.22
CA ALA A 174 -4.42 -1.02 -18.26
C ALA A 174 -4.53 -0.41 -16.85
N ARG A 175 -4.83 -1.23 -15.84
CA ARG A 175 -4.84 -0.80 -14.43
C ARG A 175 -3.43 -0.44 -13.96
N GLY A 176 -2.44 -1.28 -14.31
CA GLY A 176 -1.03 -1.02 -14.04
C GLY A 176 -0.57 0.33 -14.61
N MET A 177 -0.84 0.58 -15.89
CA MET A 177 -0.47 1.84 -16.55
C MET A 177 -1.14 3.06 -15.92
N PHE A 178 -2.42 2.95 -15.53
CA PHE A 178 -3.09 4.03 -14.79
C PHE A 178 -2.38 4.34 -13.47
N ILE A 179 -2.05 3.31 -12.68
CA ILE A 179 -1.38 3.47 -11.38
C ILE A 179 0.02 4.06 -11.59
N LEU A 180 0.75 3.63 -12.61
CA LEU A 180 2.06 4.18 -12.94
C LEU A 180 1.98 5.66 -13.31
N ALA A 181 1.04 6.04 -14.18
CA ALA A 181 0.82 7.44 -14.54
C ALA A 181 0.44 8.29 -13.33
N PHE A 182 -0.41 7.76 -12.44
CA PHE A 182 -0.77 8.41 -11.19
C PHE A 182 0.42 8.57 -10.25
N MET A 183 1.27 7.55 -10.12
CA MET A 183 2.50 7.62 -9.34
C MET A 183 3.42 8.72 -9.87
N VAL A 184 3.70 8.73 -11.18
CA VAL A 184 4.53 9.78 -11.80
C VAL A 184 3.96 11.17 -11.56
N LEU A 185 2.64 11.36 -11.67
CA LEU A 185 2.01 12.66 -11.43
C LEU A 185 2.12 13.13 -9.97
N VAL A 186 2.04 12.23 -9.02
CA VAL A 186 1.95 12.57 -7.58
C VAL A 186 3.33 12.65 -6.93
N THR A 187 4.29 11.84 -7.40
CA THR A 187 5.61 11.71 -6.77
C THR A 187 6.78 12.16 -7.67
N GLY A 188 6.56 12.32 -8.97
CA GLY A 188 7.58 12.65 -9.98
C GLY A 188 7.57 14.10 -10.44
#